data_AF-A0A7J4G2M4-F1
#
_entry.id   AF-A0A7J4G2M4-F1
#
_cell.length_a   1.000
_cell.length_b   1.000
_cell.length_c   1.000
_cell.angle_alpha   90.00
_cell.angle_beta   90.00
_cell.angle_gamma   90.00
#
_symmetry.space_group_name_H-M   'P 1'
#
loop_
_entity.id
_entity.type
_entity.pdbx_description
1 polymer ?
#
loop_
_entity_poly.entity_id
_entity_poly.type
_entity_poly.pdbx_seq_one_letter_code
_entity_poly.pdbx_strand_id
1 'polypeptide(L)'
;MEAAKLLFASNLDVYRGNRLVLSNIELSLNEGEVVALVGPNGSGKTTLLESCAGMHRMTSGKVEWRDDHGVVRIVRDFEGRRKRLPPMGLTLQKDGICGEETIEERLSTALSISGRAPSSSDLYQMLSAWGLDHRAVERTAQLSGGLRRRLAVLCGLSPAVMSANPRAILLDEPSEGLDESARGLLVNWMRALAAQGHGILIATHDPEMIAASDRIVSVLENGTLSSETQDCLAFAGELPDPCPAIEPNPLASHLRWAFRMEVRNPIDTISRLLPALISLLLIHTFVGEKEILVSGNDFLAALIIAPAFISVLVAPALIKRYADSDCGRWWSALLGPMHRISSSFIGSSLILPLPLIYISWLILGDTAPAETSQDVLESIWIIGLSLIDVAIAAAAVHLLVADLHRSNAAAASLLLLILVWPFIELTDALTIILNDGMTFGLGMEEPFTMILLASLTSVLIWLVAVFLPDV
;
A
#
# COMPACT_ATOMS: atom_id res chain seq x y z
N MET A 1 17.34 -23.06 -28.73
CA MET A 1 17.61 -21.76 -28.11
C MET A 1 17.31 -21.91 -26.63
N GLU A 2 18.22 -21.50 -25.75
CA GLU A 2 18.00 -21.55 -24.30
C GLU A 2 16.86 -20.58 -23.96
N ALA A 3 15.81 -21.07 -23.31
CA ALA A 3 14.63 -20.26 -22.99
C ALA A 3 15.03 -19.13 -22.04
N ALA A 4 14.56 -17.91 -22.31
CA ALA A 4 15.04 -16.74 -21.62
C ALA A 4 14.43 -16.68 -20.20
N LYS A 5 15.26 -16.53 -19.14
CA LYS A 5 14.81 -16.45 -17.72
C LYS A 5 14.04 -15.17 -17.37
N LEU A 6 12.76 -15.29 -17.01
CA LEU A 6 11.93 -14.17 -16.55
C LEU A 6 12.22 -13.79 -15.10
N LEU A 7 12.51 -14.78 -14.26
CA LEU A 7 12.81 -14.63 -12.83
C LEU A 7 13.94 -15.56 -12.43
N PHE A 8 14.81 -15.09 -11.54
CA PHE A 8 15.87 -15.88 -10.96
C PHE A 8 16.12 -15.49 -9.49
N ALA A 9 15.99 -16.45 -8.58
CA ALA A 9 16.40 -16.34 -7.19
C ALA A 9 17.66 -17.19 -6.98
N SER A 10 18.70 -16.57 -6.42
CA SER A 10 20.02 -17.20 -6.23
C SER A 10 20.52 -17.06 -4.80
N ASN A 11 21.10 -18.14 -4.27
CA ASN A 11 21.62 -18.28 -2.90
C ASN A 11 20.69 -17.72 -1.81
N LEU A 12 19.38 -17.92 -1.98
CA LEU A 12 18.38 -17.25 -1.17
C LEU A 12 18.19 -17.97 0.19
N ASP A 13 18.49 -17.24 1.28
CA ASP A 13 18.21 -17.63 2.66
C ASP A 13 17.14 -16.71 3.27
N VAL A 14 16.05 -17.28 3.78
CA VAL A 14 14.93 -16.51 4.35
C VAL A 14 14.55 -17.02 5.72
N TYR A 15 14.50 -16.10 6.68
CA TYR A 15 14.05 -16.34 8.04
C TYR A 15 12.64 -15.81 8.25
N ARG A 16 11.84 -16.53 9.05
CA ARG A 16 10.58 -16.05 9.61
C ARG A 16 10.73 -16.03 11.13
N GLY A 17 10.83 -14.84 11.70
CA GLY A 17 11.31 -14.69 13.09
C GLY A 17 12.70 -15.32 13.22
N ASN A 18 12.86 -16.25 14.17
CA ASN A 18 14.15 -16.93 14.40
C ASN A 18 14.31 -18.25 13.63
N ARG A 19 13.33 -18.64 12.80
CA ARG A 19 13.36 -19.90 12.06
C ARG A 19 13.83 -19.66 10.63
N LEU A 20 14.88 -20.37 10.22
CA LEU A 20 15.26 -20.50 8.81
C LEU A 20 14.20 -21.33 8.09
N VAL A 21 13.53 -20.74 7.10
CA VAL A 21 12.46 -21.39 6.33
C VAL A 21 12.97 -21.83 4.96
N LEU A 22 13.83 -21.04 4.34
CA LEU A 22 14.43 -21.32 3.05
C LEU A 22 15.95 -21.23 3.19
N SER A 23 16.67 -22.24 2.69
CA SER A 23 18.13 -22.30 2.77
C SER A 23 18.74 -22.60 1.42
N ASN A 24 19.67 -21.74 0.99
CA ASN A 24 20.46 -21.85 -0.23
C ASN A 24 19.61 -22.17 -1.47
N ILE A 25 18.52 -21.43 -1.64
CA ILE A 25 17.57 -21.67 -2.74
C ILE A 25 18.12 -21.12 -4.05
N GLU A 26 18.10 -21.98 -5.07
CA GLU A 26 18.29 -21.63 -6.48
C GLU A 26 17.01 -21.96 -7.25
N LEU A 27 16.34 -20.94 -7.79
CA LEU A 27 15.09 -21.09 -8.55
C LEU A 27 15.11 -20.17 -9.75
N SER A 28 14.85 -20.72 -10.94
CA SER A 28 14.61 -19.95 -12.16
C SER A 28 13.20 -20.18 -12.67
N LEU A 29 12.63 -19.20 -13.36
CA LEU A 29 11.41 -19.33 -14.14
C LEU A 29 11.69 -18.85 -15.56
N ASN A 30 11.49 -19.73 -16.54
CA ASN A 30 11.75 -19.42 -17.94
C ASN A 30 10.49 -18.93 -18.66
N GLU A 31 10.67 -18.32 -19.83
CA GLU A 31 9.55 -18.05 -20.74
C GLU A 31 8.84 -19.34 -21.15
N GLY A 32 7.51 -19.27 -21.17
CA GLY A 32 6.63 -20.36 -21.57
C GLY A 32 6.64 -21.57 -20.66
N GLU A 33 7.14 -21.42 -19.43
CA GLU A 33 7.25 -22.51 -18.46
C GLU A 33 6.24 -22.33 -17.32
N VAL A 34 5.55 -23.41 -16.97
CA VAL A 34 4.74 -23.53 -15.74
C VAL A 34 5.51 -24.36 -14.71
N VAL A 35 5.84 -23.75 -13.58
CA VAL A 35 6.57 -24.38 -12.47
C VAL A 35 5.63 -24.54 -11.27
N ALA A 36 5.36 -25.78 -10.86
CA ALA A 36 4.60 -26.08 -9.65
C ALA A 36 5.52 -26.21 -8.43
N LEU A 37 5.33 -25.35 -7.43
CA LEU A 37 5.92 -25.49 -6.10
C LEU A 37 5.03 -26.40 -5.25
N VAL A 38 5.56 -27.57 -4.87
CA VAL A 38 4.85 -28.56 -4.06
C VAL A 38 5.57 -28.82 -2.74
N GLY A 39 4.89 -29.40 -1.76
CA GLY A 39 5.47 -29.74 -0.45
C GLY A 39 4.46 -29.61 0.68
N PRO A 40 4.78 -30.12 1.87
CA PRO A 40 3.87 -30.10 3.01
C PRO A 40 3.50 -28.69 3.45
N ASN A 41 2.40 -28.56 4.20
CA ASN A 41 2.00 -27.27 4.76
C ASN A 41 3.07 -26.73 5.70
N GLY A 42 3.45 -25.47 5.48
CA GLY A 42 4.53 -24.83 6.25
C GLY A 42 5.95 -25.17 5.78
N SER A 43 6.15 -25.86 4.65
CA SER A 43 7.49 -26.12 4.09
C SER A 43 8.21 -24.87 3.59
N GLY A 44 7.46 -23.80 3.28
CA GLY A 44 8.03 -22.53 2.80
C GLY A 44 7.57 -22.08 1.41
N LYS A 45 6.66 -22.80 0.73
CA LYS A 45 6.12 -22.46 -0.61
C LYS A 45 5.71 -20.99 -0.75
N THR A 46 4.77 -20.54 0.08
CA THR A 46 4.33 -19.13 0.15
C THR A 46 5.50 -18.18 0.44
N THR A 47 6.42 -18.56 1.33
CA THR A 47 7.59 -17.71 1.64
C THR A 47 8.53 -17.59 0.43
N LEU A 48 8.72 -18.65 -0.36
CA LEU A 48 9.53 -18.61 -1.57
C LEU A 48 8.89 -17.73 -2.65
N LEU A 49 7.59 -17.88 -2.87
CA LEU A 49 6.84 -17.08 -3.84
C LEU A 49 6.82 -15.60 -3.45
N GLU A 50 6.54 -15.28 -2.18
CA GLU A 50 6.57 -13.91 -1.67
C GLU A 50 7.99 -13.31 -1.68
N SER A 51 9.04 -14.14 -1.52
CA SER A 51 10.43 -13.70 -1.65
C SER A 51 10.76 -13.36 -3.11
N CYS A 52 10.27 -14.17 -4.05
CA CYS A 52 10.35 -13.89 -5.49
C CYS A 52 9.61 -12.58 -5.85
N ALA A 53 8.52 -12.26 -5.17
CA ALA A 53 7.81 -10.98 -5.25
C ALA A 53 8.49 -9.84 -4.45
N GLY A 54 9.69 -10.03 -3.90
CA GLY A 54 10.43 -9.00 -3.16
C GLY A 54 9.77 -8.55 -1.85
N MET A 55 8.87 -9.35 -1.28
CA MET A 55 8.11 -9.03 -0.07
C MET A 55 8.84 -9.39 1.21
N HIS A 56 9.80 -10.32 1.15
CA HIS A 56 10.63 -10.70 2.30
C HIS A 56 12.00 -10.06 2.24
N ARG A 57 12.53 -9.79 3.43
CA ARG A 57 13.96 -9.60 3.60
C ARG A 57 14.66 -10.96 3.55
N MET A 58 15.83 -10.99 2.94
CA MET A 58 16.67 -12.19 2.86
C MET A 58 17.98 -11.94 3.57
N THR A 59 18.55 -12.99 4.16
CA THR A 59 19.84 -12.95 4.87
C THR A 59 21.01 -13.16 3.92
N SER A 60 20.77 -13.87 2.83
CA SER A 60 21.72 -14.13 1.74
C SER A 60 20.99 -14.11 0.40
N GLY A 61 21.74 -13.90 -0.68
CA GLY A 61 21.25 -14.05 -2.03
C GLY A 61 20.56 -12.81 -2.60
N LYS A 62 19.96 -13.00 -3.78
CA LYS A 62 19.26 -11.97 -4.52
C LYS A 62 18.15 -12.55 -5.40
N VAL A 63 17.19 -11.70 -5.72
CA VAL A 63 16.12 -11.97 -6.68
C VAL A 63 16.24 -10.99 -7.84
N GLU A 64 16.27 -11.53 -9.04
CA GLU A 64 16.40 -10.82 -10.31
C GLU A 64 15.18 -11.10 -11.19
N TRP A 65 14.72 -10.06 -11.88
CA TRP A 65 13.62 -10.13 -12.82
C TRP A 65 14.02 -9.52 -14.15
N ARG A 66 13.48 -10.06 -15.24
CA ARG A 66 13.54 -9.45 -16.56
C ARG A 66 12.29 -8.60 -16.80
N ASP A 67 12.49 -7.38 -17.29
CA ASP A 67 11.38 -6.49 -17.69
C ASP A 67 10.91 -6.73 -19.13
N ASP A 68 9.82 -6.06 -19.53
CA ASP A 68 9.22 -6.13 -20.87
C ASP A 68 10.20 -5.69 -22.00
N HIS A 69 11.34 -5.07 -21.67
CA HIS A 69 12.39 -4.67 -22.62
C HIS A 69 13.59 -5.64 -22.63
N GLY A 70 13.51 -6.74 -21.90
CA GLY A 70 14.56 -7.74 -21.81
C GLY A 70 15.68 -7.40 -20.83
N VAL A 71 15.57 -6.32 -20.05
CA VAL A 71 16.60 -5.91 -19.09
C VAL A 71 16.43 -6.66 -17.78
N VAL A 72 17.49 -7.32 -17.32
CA VAL A 72 17.51 -8.00 -16.02
C VAL A 72 17.89 -7.01 -14.91
N ARG A 73 17.12 -6.99 -13.83
CA ARG A 73 17.33 -6.10 -12.68
C ARG A 73 17.20 -6.86 -11.37
N ILE A 74 18.07 -6.55 -10.41
CA ILE A 74 17.92 -6.97 -9.01
C ILE A 74 16.74 -6.22 -8.40
N VAL A 75 15.72 -6.96 -7.95
CA VAL A 75 14.52 -6.41 -7.32
C VAL A 75 14.61 -6.45 -5.80
N ARG A 76 15.33 -7.43 -5.25
CA ARG A 76 15.57 -7.59 -3.82
C ARG A 76 16.88 -8.32 -3.57
N ASP A 77 17.63 -7.95 -2.52
CA ASP A 77 18.81 -8.70 -2.09
C ASP A 77 19.09 -8.58 -0.57
N PHE A 78 20.12 -9.31 -0.13
CA PHE A 78 20.59 -9.31 1.26
C PHE A 78 21.20 -7.98 1.72
N GLU A 79 21.68 -7.14 0.80
CA GLU A 79 22.19 -5.78 1.08
C GLU A 79 21.05 -4.80 1.41
N GLY A 80 19.78 -5.23 1.26
CA GLY A 80 18.60 -4.46 1.56
C GLY A 80 18.07 -3.67 0.36
N ARG A 81 18.66 -3.80 -0.84
CA ARG A 81 18.11 -3.16 -2.05
C ARG A 81 16.70 -3.67 -2.27
N ARG A 82 15.78 -2.75 -2.58
CA ARG A 82 14.40 -3.07 -2.97
C ARG A 82 14.01 -2.16 -4.13
N LYS A 83 13.74 -2.75 -5.29
CA LYS A 83 13.23 -2.02 -6.46
C LYS A 83 11.82 -2.48 -6.75
N ARG A 84 11.09 -1.61 -7.45
CA ARG A 84 9.79 -1.97 -8.01
C ARG A 84 9.96 -3.14 -8.99
N LEU A 85 9.09 -4.12 -8.88
CA LEU A 85 9.04 -5.25 -9.79
C LEU A 85 8.55 -4.79 -11.18
N PRO A 86 8.96 -5.44 -12.27
CA PRO A 86 8.33 -5.22 -13.57
C PRO A 86 6.86 -5.64 -13.54
N PRO A 87 6.04 -5.18 -14.51
CA PRO A 87 4.66 -5.62 -14.65
C PRO A 87 4.52 -7.15 -14.58
N MET A 88 3.76 -7.65 -13.61
CA MET A 88 3.62 -9.09 -13.34
C MET A 88 2.18 -9.45 -12.94
N GLY A 89 1.90 -10.74 -12.95
CA GLY A 89 0.75 -11.32 -12.29
C GLY A 89 1.03 -11.73 -10.85
N LEU A 90 0.11 -11.45 -9.92
CA LEU A 90 0.24 -11.85 -8.52
C LEU A 90 -1.12 -12.22 -7.90
N THR A 91 -1.23 -13.44 -7.38
CA THR A 91 -2.32 -13.88 -6.51
C THR A 91 -1.74 -14.35 -5.18
N LEU A 92 -2.15 -13.70 -4.09
CA LEU A 92 -1.77 -14.09 -2.73
C LEU A 92 -2.71 -15.16 -2.16
N GLN A 93 -2.25 -15.91 -1.15
CA GLN A 93 -3.07 -16.92 -0.47
C GLN A 93 -4.36 -16.33 0.12
N LYS A 94 -4.31 -15.11 0.68
CA LYS A 94 -5.48 -14.39 1.20
C LYS A 94 -6.08 -13.39 0.20
N ASP A 95 -5.96 -13.63 -1.10
CA ASP A 95 -6.50 -12.84 -2.21
C ASP A 95 -5.87 -11.45 -2.43
N GLY A 96 -5.48 -10.70 -1.39
CA GLY A 96 -4.89 -9.37 -1.53
C GLY A 96 -5.90 -8.29 -1.96
N ILE A 97 -7.19 -8.46 -1.62
CA ILE A 97 -8.32 -7.62 -2.07
C ILE A 97 -8.94 -6.91 -0.88
N CYS A 98 -9.21 -5.61 -1.00
CA CYS A 98 -9.99 -4.87 -0.01
C CYS A 98 -11.49 -5.03 -0.29
N GLY A 99 -12.27 -5.35 0.75
CA GLY A 99 -13.70 -5.59 0.69
C GLY A 99 -14.55 -4.41 0.19
N GLU A 100 -14.01 -3.19 0.26
CA GLU A 100 -14.69 -1.96 -0.19
C GLU A 100 -14.58 -1.74 -1.71
N GLU A 101 -13.66 -2.42 -2.40
CA GLU A 101 -13.48 -2.36 -3.84
C GLU A 101 -14.69 -2.97 -4.57
N THR A 102 -15.02 -2.46 -5.75
CA THR A 102 -15.88 -3.23 -6.67
C THR A 102 -15.06 -4.25 -7.47
N ILE A 103 -15.73 -5.25 -8.03
CA ILE A 103 -15.09 -6.29 -8.84
C ILE A 103 -14.38 -5.67 -10.06
N GLU A 104 -15.07 -4.78 -10.78
CA GLU A 104 -14.50 -4.09 -11.95
C GLU A 104 -13.34 -3.17 -11.57
N GLU A 105 -13.43 -2.47 -10.42
CA GLU A 105 -12.38 -1.59 -9.94
C GLU A 105 -11.12 -2.37 -9.60
N ARG A 106 -11.28 -3.52 -8.96
CA ARG A 106 -10.15 -4.37 -8.57
C ARG A 106 -9.42 -4.89 -9.80
N LEU A 107 -10.15 -5.42 -10.78
CA LEU A 107 -9.57 -5.91 -12.04
C LEU A 107 -8.92 -4.78 -12.84
N SER A 108 -9.60 -3.64 -12.98
CA SER A 108 -9.06 -2.43 -13.63
C SER A 108 -7.78 -1.94 -12.95
N THR A 109 -7.72 -2.00 -11.62
CA THR A 109 -6.55 -1.58 -10.83
C THR A 109 -5.36 -2.50 -11.11
N ALA A 110 -5.55 -3.82 -11.09
CA ALA A 110 -4.50 -4.80 -11.41
C ALA A 110 -3.91 -4.56 -12.82
N LEU A 111 -4.78 -4.34 -13.81
CA LEU A 111 -4.37 -4.05 -15.18
C LEU A 111 -3.62 -2.71 -15.30
N SER A 112 -4.14 -1.64 -14.70
CA SER A 112 -3.53 -0.30 -14.78
C SER A 112 -2.12 -0.25 -14.20
N ILE A 113 -1.86 -0.97 -13.10
CA ILE A 113 -0.54 -1.04 -12.46
C ILE A 113 0.46 -1.79 -13.34
N SER A 114 -0.03 -2.76 -14.11
CA SER A 114 0.75 -3.54 -15.08
C SER A 114 0.94 -2.83 -16.44
N GLY A 115 0.52 -1.57 -16.55
CA GLY A 115 0.63 -0.79 -17.79
C GLY A 115 -0.37 -1.22 -18.87
N ARG A 116 -1.56 -1.68 -18.46
CA ARG A 116 -2.64 -2.11 -19.35
C ARG A 116 -3.89 -1.28 -19.11
N ALA A 117 -4.55 -0.88 -20.18
CA ALA A 117 -5.82 -0.16 -20.15
C ALA A 117 -6.76 -0.76 -21.20
N PRO A 118 -7.31 -1.95 -20.92
CA PRO A 118 -8.28 -2.56 -21.83
C PRO A 118 -9.54 -1.70 -21.96
N SER A 119 -10.27 -1.90 -23.05
CA SER A 119 -11.59 -1.30 -23.20
C SER A 119 -12.56 -1.89 -22.16
N SER A 120 -13.66 -1.19 -21.89
CA SER A 120 -14.69 -1.74 -21.01
C SER A 120 -15.20 -3.09 -21.51
N SER A 121 -15.36 -3.27 -22.82
CA SER A 121 -15.79 -4.56 -23.39
C SER A 121 -14.81 -5.69 -23.09
N ASP A 122 -13.50 -5.47 -23.19
CA ASP A 122 -12.52 -6.53 -22.91
C ASP A 122 -12.51 -6.87 -21.41
N LEU A 123 -12.66 -5.87 -20.54
CA LEU A 123 -12.79 -6.07 -19.10
C LEU A 123 -14.02 -6.93 -18.78
N TYR A 124 -15.17 -6.60 -19.35
CA TYR A 124 -16.40 -7.38 -19.15
C TYR A 124 -16.31 -8.78 -19.78
N GLN A 125 -15.60 -8.95 -20.89
CA GLN A 125 -15.34 -10.27 -21.48
C GLN A 125 -14.53 -11.16 -20.53
N MET A 126 -13.48 -10.61 -19.90
CA MET A 126 -12.69 -11.34 -18.90
C MET A 126 -13.52 -11.70 -17.67
N LEU A 127 -14.35 -10.77 -17.17
CA LEU A 127 -15.25 -11.04 -16.05
C LEU A 127 -16.27 -12.13 -16.40
N SER A 128 -16.82 -12.07 -17.62
CA SER A 128 -17.83 -13.04 -18.09
C SER A 128 -17.23 -14.45 -18.21
N ALA A 129 -15.98 -14.58 -18.70
CA ALA A 129 -15.27 -15.85 -18.74
C ALA A 129 -15.15 -16.52 -17.36
N TRP A 130 -15.06 -15.72 -16.29
CA TRP A 130 -15.00 -16.20 -14.89
C TRP A 130 -16.36 -16.18 -14.17
N GLY A 131 -17.44 -15.81 -14.87
CA GLY A 131 -18.79 -15.72 -14.33
C GLY A 131 -19.00 -14.60 -13.30
N LEU A 132 -18.30 -13.47 -13.46
CA LEU A 132 -18.31 -12.33 -12.53
C LEU A 132 -18.92 -11.05 -13.13
N ASP A 133 -19.26 -11.04 -14.41
CA ASP A 133 -19.82 -9.90 -15.15
C ASP A 133 -21.11 -9.35 -14.54
N HIS A 134 -22.06 -10.21 -14.18
CA HIS A 134 -23.33 -9.83 -13.57
C HIS A 134 -23.20 -9.13 -12.21
N ARG A 135 -22.01 -9.18 -11.58
CA ARG A 135 -21.69 -8.55 -10.28
C ARG A 135 -20.58 -7.51 -10.39
N ALA A 136 -20.20 -7.09 -11.60
CA ALA A 136 -19.03 -6.23 -11.83
C ALA A 136 -18.99 -4.98 -10.91
N VAL A 137 -20.15 -4.40 -10.61
CA VAL A 137 -20.30 -3.19 -9.77
C VAL A 137 -20.54 -3.48 -8.28
N GLU A 138 -20.70 -4.75 -7.88
CA GLU A 138 -20.85 -5.16 -6.48
C GLU A 138 -19.52 -5.05 -5.73
N ARG A 139 -19.61 -4.89 -4.41
CA ARG A 139 -18.42 -4.85 -3.54
C ARG A 139 -17.85 -6.26 -3.37
N THR A 140 -16.54 -6.37 -3.34
CA THR A 140 -15.84 -7.65 -3.14
C THR A 140 -16.18 -8.29 -1.78
N ALA A 141 -16.52 -7.49 -0.76
CA ALA A 141 -17.04 -7.98 0.53
C ALA A 141 -18.38 -8.74 0.43
N GLN A 142 -19.16 -8.51 -0.64
CA GLN A 142 -20.44 -9.20 -0.86
C GLN A 142 -20.26 -10.55 -1.56
N LEU A 143 -19.05 -10.86 -2.03
CA LEU A 143 -18.75 -12.13 -2.68
C LEU A 143 -18.55 -13.26 -1.67
N SER A 144 -19.05 -14.45 -2.05
CA SER A 144 -18.65 -15.70 -1.40
C SER A 144 -17.14 -15.92 -1.55
N GLY A 145 -16.55 -16.74 -0.67
CA GLY A 145 -15.11 -17.02 -0.71
C GLY A 145 -14.63 -17.52 -2.08
N GLY A 146 -15.37 -18.44 -2.70
CA GLY A 146 -15.02 -18.94 -4.04
C GLY A 146 -15.11 -17.89 -5.16
N LEU A 147 -16.12 -17.01 -5.13
CA LEU A 147 -16.21 -15.91 -6.11
C LEU A 147 -15.10 -14.88 -5.93
N ARG A 148 -14.73 -14.58 -4.67
CA ARG A 148 -13.59 -13.73 -4.36
C ARG A 148 -12.28 -14.34 -4.85
N ARG A 149 -12.11 -15.65 -4.69
CA ARG A 149 -10.97 -16.39 -5.22
C ARG A 149 -10.89 -16.30 -6.73
N ARG A 150 -12.00 -16.52 -7.45
CA ARG A 150 -12.07 -16.35 -8.91
C ARG A 150 -11.58 -14.97 -9.33
N LEU A 151 -12.01 -13.91 -8.64
CA LEU A 151 -11.55 -12.56 -8.89
C LEU A 151 -10.04 -12.40 -8.61
N ALA A 152 -9.53 -12.94 -7.50
CA ALA A 152 -8.12 -12.85 -7.14
C ALA A 152 -7.20 -13.53 -8.15
N VAL A 153 -7.60 -14.71 -8.64
CA VAL A 153 -6.90 -15.46 -9.68
C VAL A 153 -6.97 -14.72 -11.02
N LEU A 154 -8.16 -14.22 -11.40
CA LEU A 154 -8.31 -13.40 -12.60
C LEU A 154 -7.42 -12.15 -12.54
N CYS A 155 -7.36 -11.45 -11.41
CA CYS A 155 -6.47 -10.30 -11.21
C CYS A 155 -4.98 -10.69 -11.32
N GLY A 156 -4.61 -11.91 -10.87
CA GLY A 156 -3.26 -12.44 -11.02
C GLY A 156 -2.91 -12.78 -12.48
N LEU A 157 -3.84 -13.34 -13.25
CA LEU A 157 -3.59 -13.73 -14.65
C LEU A 157 -3.70 -12.54 -15.61
N SER A 158 -4.60 -11.60 -15.35
CA SER A 158 -4.97 -10.52 -16.28
C SER A 158 -3.81 -9.65 -16.79
N PRO A 159 -2.77 -9.32 -16.00
CA PRO A 159 -1.61 -8.57 -16.49
C PRO A 159 -0.87 -9.29 -17.62
N ALA A 160 -0.87 -10.62 -17.64
CA ALA A 160 -0.27 -11.42 -18.68
C ALA A 160 -1.24 -11.63 -19.86
N VAL A 161 -2.50 -11.96 -19.58
CA VAL A 161 -3.56 -12.10 -20.62
C VAL A 161 -3.62 -10.87 -21.53
N MET A 162 -3.50 -9.67 -20.95
CA MET A 162 -3.57 -8.42 -21.69
C MET A 162 -2.21 -7.97 -22.27
N SER A 163 -1.18 -8.82 -22.26
CA SER A 163 0.18 -8.49 -22.68
C SER A 163 0.67 -9.34 -23.84
N ALA A 164 1.17 -8.70 -24.90
CA ALA A 164 1.86 -9.40 -25.98
C ALA A 164 3.30 -9.82 -25.62
N ASN A 165 3.89 -9.21 -24.59
CA ASN A 165 5.26 -9.53 -24.15
C ASN A 165 5.22 -10.56 -23.01
N PRO A 166 6.17 -11.52 -22.99
CA PRO A 166 6.34 -12.45 -21.88
C PRO A 166 6.45 -11.75 -20.52
N ARG A 167 5.71 -12.28 -19.54
CA ARG A 167 5.65 -11.78 -18.15
C ARG A 167 5.67 -12.95 -17.20
N ALA A 168 6.21 -12.75 -16.00
CA ALA A 168 6.10 -13.73 -14.94
C ALA A 168 4.78 -13.55 -14.16
N ILE A 169 4.23 -14.67 -13.70
CA ILE A 169 2.99 -14.76 -12.93
C ILE A 169 3.28 -15.59 -11.69
N LEU A 170 2.95 -15.06 -10.51
CA LEU A 170 3.12 -15.74 -9.24
C LEU A 170 1.74 -16.03 -8.63
N LEU A 171 1.41 -17.30 -8.43
CA LEU A 171 0.10 -17.73 -7.92
C LEU A 171 0.26 -18.58 -6.66
N ASP A 172 -0.25 -18.12 -5.52
CA ASP A 172 -0.17 -18.87 -4.26
C ASP A 172 -1.51 -19.54 -3.93
N GLU A 173 -1.56 -20.87 -4.03
CA GLU A 173 -2.72 -21.76 -3.85
C GLU A 173 -3.96 -21.38 -4.69
N PRO A 174 -3.83 -21.04 -6.00
CA PRO A 174 -4.92 -20.41 -6.77
C PRO A 174 -6.18 -21.27 -6.91
N SER A 175 -6.09 -22.59 -6.77
CA SER A 175 -7.25 -23.50 -6.84
C SER A 175 -8.05 -23.62 -5.55
N GLU A 176 -7.51 -23.19 -4.40
CA GLU A 176 -8.24 -23.27 -3.12
C GLU A 176 -9.53 -22.42 -3.15
N GLY A 177 -10.67 -23.08 -2.98
CA GLY A 177 -11.99 -22.41 -3.01
C GLY A 177 -12.59 -22.25 -4.41
N LEU A 178 -11.90 -22.69 -5.47
CA LEU A 178 -12.47 -22.79 -6.81
C LEU A 178 -13.29 -24.08 -6.96
N ASP A 179 -14.43 -23.98 -7.64
CA ASP A 179 -15.19 -25.13 -8.09
C ASP A 179 -14.51 -25.79 -9.30
N GLU A 180 -14.99 -26.97 -9.69
CA GLU A 180 -14.45 -27.77 -10.79
C GLU A 180 -14.35 -26.97 -12.10
N SER A 181 -15.39 -26.20 -12.43
CA SER A 181 -15.43 -25.40 -13.66
C SER A 181 -14.33 -24.33 -13.68
N ALA A 182 -14.12 -23.63 -12.56
CA ALA A 182 -13.08 -22.61 -12.45
C ALA A 182 -11.67 -23.18 -12.36
N ARG A 183 -11.49 -24.37 -11.77
CA ARG A 183 -10.20 -25.10 -11.81
C ARG A 183 -9.82 -25.47 -13.24
N GLY A 184 -10.74 -26.05 -14.01
CA GLY A 184 -10.51 -26.34 -15.43
C GLY A 184 -10.19 -25.08 -16.24
N LEU A 185 -10.90 -23.97 -15.99
CA LEU A 185 -10.61 -22.68 -16.63
C LEU A 185 -9.21 -22.16 -16.29
N LEU A 186 -8.81 -22.24 -15.02
CA LEU A 186 -7.48 -21.85 -14.56
C LEU A 186 -6.38 -22.67 -15.26
N VAL A 187 -6.50 -23.99 -15.32
CA VAL A 187 -5.55 -24.86 -16.06
C VAL A 187 -5.45 -24.41 -17.52
N ASN A 188 -6.59 -24.20 -18.17
CA ASN A 188 -6.62 -23.79 -19.58
C ASN A 188 -5.93 -22.44 -19.81
N TRP A 189 -6.21 -21.44 -18.97
CA TRP A 189 -5.58 -20.12 -19.06
C TRP A 189 -4.09 -20.18 -18.77
N MET A 190 -3.67 -20.95 -17.76
CA MET A 190 -2.25 -21.14 -17.45
C MET A 190 -1.48 -21.71 -18.63
N ARG A 191 -1.99 -22.80 -19.25
CA ARG A 191 -1.32 -23.42 -20.40
C ARG A 191 -1.34 -22.52 -21.63
N ALA A 192 -2.44 -21.80 -21.88
CA ALA A 192 -2.52 -20.85 -22.99
C ALA A 192 -1.53 -19.68 -22.81
N LEU A 193 -1.37 -19.16 -21.59
CA LEU A 193 -0.38 -18.12 -21.28
C LEU A 193 1.05 -18.65 -21.44
N ALA A 194 1.33 -19.87 -21.01
CA ALA A 194 2.62 -20.51 -21.23
C ALA A 194 2.93 -20.69 -22.73
N ALA A 195 1.94 -21.09 -23.53
CA ALA A 195 2.08 -21.17 -24.99
C ALA A 195 2.36 -19.81 -25.66
N GLN A 196 1.91 -18.70 -25.05
CA GLN A 196 2.23 -17.33 -25.46
C GLN A 196 3.57 -16.82 -24.91
N GLY A 197 4.32 -17.64 -24.18
CA GLY A 197 5.65 -17.31 -23.65
C GLY A 197 5.68 -16.76 -22.23
N HIS A 198 4.53 -16.60 -21.55
CA HIS A 198 4.51 -16.19 -20.14
C HIS A 198 5.04 -17.30 -19.23
N GLY A 199 5.73 -16.92 -18.16
CA GLY A 199 6.21 -17.86 -17.14
C GLY A 199 5.28 -17.85 -15.93
N ILE A 200 4.94 -19.02 -15.39
CA ILE A 200 4.02 -19.16 -14.26
C ILE A 200 4.69 -19.95 -13.14
N LEU A 201 4.78 -19.36 -11.95
CA LEU A 201 5.19 -20.05 -10.73
C LEU A 201 3.96 -20.20 -9.83
N ILE A 202 3.53 -21.43 -9.61
CA ILE A 202 2.32 -21.76 -8.85
C ILE A 202 2.66 -22.57 -7.61
N ALA A 203 2.36 -22.07 -6.42
CA ALA A 203 2.35 -22.89 -5.22
C ALA A 203 1.01 -23.60 -5.11
N THR A 204 1.03 -24.92 -5.06
CA THR A 204 -0.21 -25.71 -5.05
C THR A 204 0.02 -27.12 -4.49
N HIS A 205 -1.07 -27.73 -4.02
CA HIS A 205 -1.17 -29.15 -3.73
C HIS A 205 -2.20 -29.87 -4.63
N ASP A 206 -2.75 -29.16 -5.62
CA ASP A 206 -3.79 -29.64 -6.51
C ASP A 206 -3.21 -30.53 -7.62
N PRO A 207 -3.63 -31.80 -7.72
CA PRO A 207 -3.12 -32.73 -8.74
C PRO A 207 -3.32 -32.24 -10.17
N GLU A 208 -4.41 -31.52 -10.48
CA GLU A 208 -4.69 -31.04 -11.85
C GLU A 208 -3.69 -29.96 -12.26
N MET A 209 -3.40 -29.04 -11.33
CA MET A 209 -2.42 -27.96 -11.54
C MET A 209 -1.00 -28.52 -11.64
N ILE A 210 -0.68 -29.51 -10.81
CA ILE A 210 0.60 -30.22 -10.84
C ILE A 210 0.76 -30.93 -12.18
N ALA A 211 -0.24 -31.66 -12.66
CA ALA A 211 -0.20 -32.35 -13.96
C ALA A 211 -0.09 -31.39 -15.16
N ALA A 212 -0.56 -30.14 -15.01
CA ALA A 212 -0.44 -29.09 -16.01
C ALA A 212 0.93 -28.34 -15.98
N SER A 213 1.82 -28.66 -15.04
CA SER A 213 3.13 -28.00 -14.92
C SER A 213 4.21 -28.70 -15.75
N ASP A 214 5.16 -27.94 -16.30
CA ASP A 214 6.32 -28.46 -17.03
C ASP A 214 7.44 -28.91 -16.07
N ARG A 215 7.52 -28.26 -14.90
CA ARG A 215 8.50 -28.59 -13.85
C ARG A 215 7.87 -28.56 -12.47
N ILE A 216 8.11 -29.61 -11.70
CA ILE A 216 7.72 -29.71 -10.30
C ILE A 216 8.94 -29.41 -9.44
N VAL A 217 8.79 -28.49 -8.49
CA VAL A 217 9.81 -28.10 -7.53
C VAL A 217 9.26 -28.37 -6.13
N SER A 218 9.81 -29.40 -5.47
CA SER A 218 9.42 -29.76 -4.12
C SER A 218 10.24 -28.97 -3.11
N VAL A 219 9.54 -28.28 -2.19
CA VAL A 219 10.14 -27.61 -1.03
C VAL A 219 10.21 -28.60 0.12
N LEU A 220 11.43 -29.00 0.47
CA LEU A 220 11.73 -30.00 1.49
C LEU A 220 11.68 -29.41 2.90
N GLU A 221 11.56 -30.27 3.93
CA GLU A 221 11.46 -29.83 5.33
C GLU A 221 12.69 -29.09 5.85
N ASN A 222 13.85 -29.35 5.25
CA ASN A 222 15.11 -28.66 5.55
C ASN A 222 15.22 -27.29 4.84
N GLY A 223 14.19 -26.86 4.11
CA GLY A 223 14.17 -25.58 3.39
C GLY A 223 14.98 -25.58 2.09
N THR A 224 15.33 -26.75 1.54
CA THR A 224 15.99 -26.86 0.22
C THR A 224 15.00 -27.29 -0.88
N LEU A 225 15.42 -27.19 -2.14
CA LEU A 225 14.59 -27.58 -3.29
C LEU A 225 15.08 -28.86 -3.96
N SER A 226 14.13 -29.67 -4.43
CA SER A 226 14.37 -30.69 -5.45
C SER A 226 13.50 -30.42 -6.66
N SER A 227 14.07 -30.50 -7.87
CA SER A 227 13.34 -30.22 -9.11
C SER A 227 13.26 -31.44 -10.02
N GLU A 228 12.08 -31.69 -10.56
CA GLU A 228 11.81 -32.75 -11.52
C GLU A 228 11.06 -32.15 -12.73
N THR A 229 11.51 -32.48 -13.94
CA THR A 229 10.80 -32.08 -15.17
C THR A 229 9.84 -33.20 -15.55
N GLN A 230 8.67 -32.86 -16.07
CA GLN A 230 7.69 -33.84 -16.52
C GLN A 230 7.06 -33.44 -17.84
N ASP A 231 6.54 -34.43 -18.56
CA ASP A 231 5.71 -34.20 -19.73
C ASP A 231 4.34 -33.70 -19.28
N CYS A 232 4.00 -32.48 -19.66
CA CYS A 232 2.73 -31.85 -19.34
C CYS A 232 1.66 -32.21 -20.38
N LEU A 233 0.39 -32.16 -19.97
CA LEU A 233 -0.72 -32.31 -20.90
C LEU A 233 -0.86 -31.03 -21.75
N ALA A 234 -0.84 -31.19 -23.07
CA ALA A 234 -1.07 -30.10 -24.00
C ALA A 234 -2.55 -29.70 -23.99
N PHE A 235 -2.86 -28.59 -23.32
CA PHE A 235 -4.16 -27.92 -23.36
C PHE A 235 -3.95 -26.49 -23.87
N ALA A 236 -4.68 -26.10 -24.90
CA ALA A 236 -4.70 -24.71 -25.37
C ALA A 236 -6.14 -24.20 -25.28
N GLY A 237 -6.41 -23.40 -24.26
CA GLY A 237 -7.66 -22.62 -24.18
C GLY A 237 -7.54 -21.33 -25.01
N GLU A 238 -8.67 -20.79 -25.46
CA GLU A 238 -8.71 -19.45 -26.06
C GLU A 238 -8.56 -18.39 -24.97
N LEU A 239 -7.69 -17.41 -25.22
CA LEU A 239 -7.50 -16.23 -24.39
C LEU A 239 -8.04 -14.99 -25.11
N PRO A 240 -8.53 -13.98 -24.39
CA PRO A 240 -8.82 -12.67 -24.95
C PRO A 240 -7.59 -12.07 -25.66
N ASP A 241 -7.84 -11.23 -26.67
CA ASP A 241 -6.75 -10.55 -27.39
C ASP A 241 -6.01 -9.55 -26.47
N PRO A 242 -4.67 -9.45 -26.59
CA PRO A 242 -3.90 -8.46 -25.84
C PRO A 242 -4.31 -7.03 -26.16
N CYS A 243 -4.21 -6.14 -25.16
CA CYS A 243 -4.47 -4.72 -25.36
C CYS A 243 -3.17 -3.89 -25.49
N PRO A 244 -3.24 -2.68 -26.08
CA PRO A 244 -2.09 -1.79 -26.19
C PRO A 244 -1.45 -1.50 -24.83
N ALA A 245 -0.12 -1.42 -24.81
CA ALA A 245 0.61 -1.02 -23.61
C ALA A 245 0.43 0.48 -23.36
N ILE A 246 0.25 0.84 -22.09
CA ILE A 246 0.33 2.22 -21.61
C ILE A 246 1.49 2.34 -20.62
N GLU A 247 1.97 3.57 -20.41
CA GLU A 247 2.99 3.79 -19.39
C GLU A 247 2.41 3.48 -17.99
N PRO A 248 3.00 2.54 -17.24
CA PRO A 248 2.45 2.13 -15.97
C PRO A 248 2.65 3.24 -14.93
N ASN A 249 1.55 3.74 -14.35
CA ASN A 249 1.58 4.69 -13.24
C ASN A 249 0.94 4.11 -11.97
N PRO A 250 1.65 3.27 -11.21
CA PRO A 250 1.12 2.66 -10.00
C PRO A 250 0.77 3.65 -8.91
N LEU A 251 1.53 4.74 -8.79
CA LEU A 251 1.27 5.76 -7.77
C LEU A 251 -0.08 6.42 -8.02
N ALA A 252 -0.35 6.79 -9.28
CA ALA A 252 -1.66 7.30 -9.65
C ALA A 252 -2.76 6.25 -9.46
N SER A 253 -2.52 4.97 -9.77
CA SER A 253 -3.49 3.91 -9.51
C SER A 253 -3.77 3.71 -8.02
N HIS A 254 -2.74 3.80 -7.17
CA HIS A 254 -2.87 3.70 -5.72
C HIS A 254 -3.64 4.89 -5.12
N LEU A 255 -3.33 6.11 -5.56
CA LEU A 255 -4.06 7.33 -5.20
C LEU A 255 -5.53 7.25 -5.62
N ARG A 256 -5.80 6.85 -6.87
CA ARG A 256 -7.17 6.68 -7.38
C ARG A 256 -7.94 5.61 -6.61
N TRP A 257 -7.29 4.49 -6.29
CA TRP A 257 -7.88 3.44 -5.47
C TRP A 257 -8.32 3.99 -4.11
N ALA A 258 -7.41 4.65 -3.39
CA ALA A 258 -7.72 5.18 -2.07
C ALA A 258 -8.80 6.28 -2.10
N PHE A 259 -8.75 7.16 -3.10
CA PHE A 259 -9.75 8.19 -3.30
C PHE A 259 -11.15 7.61 -3.55
N ARG A 260 -11.26 6.57 -4.39
CA ARG A 260 -12.54 5.88 -4.62
C ARG A 260 -13.11 5.28 -3.34
N MET A 261 -12.26 4.68 -2.50
CA MET A 261 -12.70 4.13 -1.22
C MET A 261 -13.21 5.24 -0.30
N GLU A 262 -12.51 6.38 -0.23
CA GLU A 262 -12.91 7.50 0.62
C GLU A 262 -14.21 8.18 0.14
N VAL A 263 -14.38 8.39 -1.17
CA VAL A 263 -15.63 8.93 -1.74
C VAL A 263 -16.81 8.01 -1.46
N ARG A 264 -16.59 6.69 -1.49
CA ARG A 264 -17.63 5.69 -1.24
C ARG A 264 -17.96 5.55 0.24
N ASN A 265 -16.94 5.62 1.09
CA ASN A 265 -17.07 5.45 2.53
C ASN A 265 -16.04 6.36 3.24
N PRO A 266 -16.44 7.58 3.63
CA PRO A 266 -15.53 8.61 4.14
C PRO A 266 -15.13 8.36 5.61
N ILE A 267 -14.70 7.14 5.91
CA ILE A 267 -14.29 6.72 7.26
C ILE A 267 -13.13 7.59 7.74
N ASP A 268 -12.16 7.86 6.87
CA ASP A 268 -10.97 8.61 7.25
C ASP A 268 -11.35 10.03 7.66
N THR A 269 -12.12 10.70 6.80
CA THR A 269 -12.62 12.06 7.05
C THR A 269 -13.45 12.14 8.33
N ILE A 270 -14.42 11.23 8.52
CA ILE A 270 -15.30 11.24 9.69
C ILE A 270 -14.52 10.95 10.98
N SER A 271 -13.61 9.96 10.95
CA SER A 271 -12.85 9.55 12.14
C SER A 271 -11.91 10.64 12.65
N ARG A 272 -11.46 11.53 11.77
CA ARG A 272 -10.61 12.69 12.08
C ARG A 272 -11.41 13.93 12.48
N LEU A 273 -12.51 14.17 11.78
CA LEU A 273 -13.37 15.32 12.03
C LEU A 273 -14.07 15.24 13.38
N LEU A 274 -14.55 14.04 13.78
CA LEU A 274 -15.32 13.88 15.00
C LEU A 274 -14.55 14.30 16.28
N PRO A 275 -13.33 13.80 16.55
CA PRO A 275 -12.54 14.25 17.71
C PRO A 275 -12.22 15.75 17.67
N ALA A 276 -11.97 16.31 16.48
CA ALA A 276 -11.72 17.73 16.31
C ALA A 276 -12.94 18.59 16.67
N LEU A 277 -14.13 18.22 16.18
CA LEU A 277 -15.37 18.91 16.51
C LEU A 277 -15.71 18.79 18.00
N ILE A 278 -15.50 17.61 18.61
CA ILE A 278 -15.69 17.43 20.05
C ILE A 278 -14.75 18.37 20.82
N SER A 279 -13.46 18.41 20.45
CA SER A 279 -12.50 19.33 21.09
C SER A 279 -12.95 20.78 20.99
N LEU A 280 -13.36 21.19 19.80
CA LEU A 280 -13.78 22.57 19.52
C LEU A 280 -15.05 22.95 20.32
N LEU A 281 -16.03 22.06 20.41
CA LEU A 281 -17.24 22.27 21.22
C LEU A 281 -16.92 22.33 22.72
N LEU A 282 -16.03 21.48 23.22
CA LEU A 282 -15.61 21.50 24.61
C LEU A 282 -14.86 22.79 24.95
N ILE A 283 -13.95 23.23 24.08
CA ILE A 283 -13.25 24.50 24.25
C ILE A 283 -14.26 25.66 24.31
N HIS A 284 -15.19 25.74 23.37
CA HIS A 284 -16.22 26.79 23.36
C HIS A 284 -17.12 26.76 24.61
N THR A 285 -17.37 25.58 25.17
CA THR A 285 -18.24 25.42 26.35
C THR A 285 -17.50 25.77 27.64
N PHE A 286 -16.23 25.40 27.75
CA PHE A 286 -15.46 25.53 29.00
C PHE A 286 -14.71 26.85 29.10
N VAL A 287 -14.24 27.40 27.98
CA VAL A 287 -13.38 28.57 27.97
C VAL A 287 -14.20 29.82 27.67
N GLY A 288 -14.39 30.65 28.68
CA GLY A 288 -15.05 31.94 28.53
C GLY A 288 -14.09 33.08 28.16
N GLU A 289 -14.61 34.18 27.62
CA GLU A 289 -13.81 35.38 27.26
C GLU A 289 -12.93 35.88 28.41
N LYS A 290 -13.45 35.84 29.65
CA LYS A 290 -12.72 36.28 30.85
C LYS A 290 -11.50 35.43 31.15
N GLU A 291 -11.55 34.13 30.87
CA GLU A 291 -10.43 33.21 31.13
C GLU A 291 -9.31 33.42 30.12
N ILE A 292 -9.67 33.69 28.87
CA ILE A 292 -8.73 34.00 27.78
C ILE A 292 -7.99 35.31 28.09
N LEU A 293 -8.74 36.36 28.47
CA LEU A 293 -8.16 37.67 28.82
C LEU A 293 -7.19 37.61 30.01
N VAL A 294 -7.42 36.69 30.96
CA VAL A 294 -6.53 36.50 32.13
C VAL A 294 -5.31 35.67 31.78
N SER A 295 -5.46 34.66 30.92
CA SER A 295 -4.40 33.69 30.63
C SER A 295 -3.40 34.20 29.59
N GLY A 296 -3.85 34.99 28.61
CA GLY A 296 -3.01 35.56 27.56
C GLY A 296 -3.18 34.92 26.18
N ASN A 297 -2.43 35.46 25.21
CA ASN A 297 -2.52 35.06 23.81
C ASN A 297 -1.87 33.69 23.53
N ASP A 298 -0.99 33.21 24.40
CA ASP A 298 -0.42 31.85 24.36
C ASP A 298 -1.49 30.78 24.57
N PHE A 299 -2.36 30.99 25.55
CA PHE A 299 -3.51 30.13 25.79
C PHE A 299 -4.49 30.16 24.61
N LEU A 300 -4.78 31.35 24.06
CA LEU A 300 -5.66 31.50 22.90
C LEU A 300 -5.09 30.76 21.66
N ALA A 301 -3.80 30.92 21.38
CA ALA A 301 -3.11 30.26 20.28
C ALA A 301 -3.22 28.72 20.37
N ALA A 302 -2.97 28.17 21.57
CA ALA A 302 -3.07 26.73 21.81
C ALA A 302 -4.49 26.21 21.52
N LEU A 303 -5.52 26.93 21.96
CA LEU A 303 -6.92 26.57 21.75
C LEU A 303 -7.34 26.64 20.28
N ILE A 304 -6.81 27.60 19.52
CA ILE A 304 -7.08 27.73 18.08
C ILE A 304 -6.52 26.52 17.31
N ILE A 305 -5.29 26.11 17.62
CA ILE A 305 -4.57 25.05 16.90
C ILE A 305 -5.04 23.65 17.33
N ALA A 306 -5.43 23.46 18.60
CA ALA A 306 -5.69 22.15 19.18
C ALA A 306 -6.69 21.27 18.39
N PRO A 307 -7.88 21.75 17.96
CA PRO A 307 -8.80 20.92 17.18
C PRO A 307 -8.20 20.39 15.87
N ALA A 308 -7.46 21.24 15.15
CA ALA A 308 -6.80 20.85 13.91
C ALA A 308 -5.67 19.86 14.16
N PHE A 309 -4.84 20.09 15.19
CA PHE A 309 -3.78 19.17 15.59
C PHE A 309 -4.31 17.79 16.03
N ILE A 310 -5.42 17.75 16.78
CA ILE A 310 -6.09 16.49 17.15
C ILE A 310 -6.53 15.72 15.90
N SER A 311 -7.13 16.40 14.91
CA SER A 311 -7.56 15.76 13.65
C SER A 311 -6.42 15.09 12.90
N VAL A 312 -5.22 15.66 13.03
CA VAL A 312 -4.00 15.27 12.34
C VAL A 312 -3.35 14.02 12.97
N LEU A 313 -3.47 13.85 14.28
CA LEU A 313 -2.87 12.71 15.00
C LEU A 313 -3.69 11.41 14.92
N VAL A 314 -4.93 11.47 14.45
CA VAL A 314 -5.81 10.30 14.37
C VAL A 314 -5.33 9.32 13.29
N ALA A 315 -5.25 8.05 13.68
CA ALA A 315 -4.80 6.96 12.82
C ALA A 315 -5.66 6.82 11.55
N PRO A 316 -5.05 6.66 10.37
CA PRO A 316 -5.79 6.57 9.12
C PRO A 316 -6.62 5.30 9.01
N ALA A 317 -7.79 5.42 8.38
CA ALA A 317 -8.64 4.27 8.04
C ALA A 317 -7.93 3.30 7.05
N LEU A 318 -6.94 3.82 6.32
CA LEU A 318 -6.09 3.09 5.39
C LEU A 318 -5.45 1.83 6.01
N ILE A 319 -5.11 1.86 7.30
CA ILE A 319 -4.52 0.71 8.00
C ILE A 319 -5.48 -0.47 8.01
N LYS A 320 -6.78 -0.22 8.27
CA LYS A 320 -7.81 -1.27 8.25
C LYS A 320 -8.04 -1.78 6.83
N ARG A 321 -8.02 -0.89 5.83
CA ARG A 321 -8.14 -1.26 4.41
C ARG A 321 -7.00 -2.17 3.95
N TYR A 322 -5.78 -1.92 4.40
CA TYR A 322 -4.62 -2.77 4.10
C TYR A 322 -4.60 -4.11 4.85
N ALA A 323 -5.12 -4.13 6.08
CA ALA A 323 -5.22 -5.35 6.87
C ALA A 323 -6.29 -6.33 6.33
N ASP A 324 -7.26 -5.81 5.59
CA ASP A 324 -8.28 -6.65 4.95
C ASP A 324 -7.66 -7.56 3.90
N SER A 325 -7.74 -8.87 4.16
CA SER A 325 -7.33 -9.94 3.24
C SER A 325 -5.93 -9.70 2.63
N ASP A 326 -4.98 -9.22 3.44
CA ASP A 326 -3.60 -8.88 3.04
C ASP A 326 -3.49 -7.91 1.84
N CYS A 327 -4.48 -7.03 1.62
CA CYS A 327 -4.48 -6.03 0.54
C CYS A 327 -3.24 -5.13 0.55
N GLY A 328 -2.78 -4.71 1.74
CA GLY A 328 -1.55 -3.93 1.89
C GLY A 328 -0.31 -4.67 1.39
N ARG A 329 -0.25 -5.99 1.58
CA ARG A 329 0.86 -6.81 1.09
C ARG A 329 0.89 -6.88 -0.42
N TRP A 330 -0.28 -6.96 -1.06
CA TRP A 330 -0.40 -6.88 -2.52
C TRP A 330 0.08 -5.54 -3.06
N TRP A 331 -0.34 -4.42 -2.47
CA TRP A 331 0.14 -3.09 -2.83
C TRP A 331 1.64 -2.92 -2.60
N SER A 332 2.16 -3.44 -1.49
CA SER A 332 3.59 -3.41 -1.16
C SER A 332 4.43 -4.18 -2.17
N ALA A 333 3.97 -5.33 -2.66
CA ALA A 333 4.66 -6.06 -3.73
C ALA A 333 4.76 -5.23 -5.01
N LEU A 334 3.64 -4.65 -5.46
CA LEU A 334 3.57 -3.95 -6.75
C LEU A 334 4.23 -2.56 -6.76
N LEU A 335 4.17 -1.83 -5.64
CA LEU A 335 4.77 -0.50 -5.49
C LEU A 335 6.24 -0.57 -5.03
N GLY A 336 6.64 -1.67 -4.41
CA GLY A 336 7.97 -1.84 -3.84
C GLY A 336 8.29 -0.75 -2.81
N PRO A 337 9.43 -0.05 -2.92
CA PRO A 337 9.85 0.95 -1.93
C PRO A 337 8.91 2.17 -1.84
N MET A 338 8.15 2.46 -2.90
CA MET A 338 7.25 3.61 -2.91
C MET A 338 5.96 3.39 -2.12
N HIS A 339 5.68 2.16 -1.67
CA HIS A 339 4.44 1.85 -0.95
C HIS A 339 4.28 2.74 0.28
N ARG A 340 5.22 2.71 1.22
CA ARG A 340 5.18 3.50 2.47
C ARG A 340 5.08 4.99 2.22
N ILE A 341 5.86 5.52 1.28
CA ILE A 341 5.81 6.93 0.86
C ILE A 341 4.39 7.27 0.41
N SER A 342 3.86 6.54 -0.57
CA SER A 342 2.53 6.84 -1.11
C SER A 342 1.42 6.69 -0.07
N SER A 343 1.51 5.67 0.79
CA SER A 343 0.56 5.40 1.85
C SER A 343 0.55 6.48 2.91
N SER A 344 1.69 7.09 3.27
CA SER A 344 1.72 8.19 4.24
C SER A 344 1.02 9.44 3.72
N PHE A 345 1.17 9.75 2.42
CA PHE A 345 0.43 10.86 1.82
C PHE A 345 -1.07 10.56 1.71
N ILE A 346 -1.43 9.39 1.17
CA ILE A 346 -2.82 8.97 1.02
C ILE A 346 -3.55 8.93 2.36
N GLY A 347 -2.89 8.38 3.38
CA GLY A 347 -3.42 8.26 4.72
C GLY A 347 -3.33 9.56 5.51
N SER A 348 -2.87 10.69 4.98
CA SER A 348 -2.74 11.94 5.74
C SER A 348 -3.96 12.84 5.60
N SER A 349 -4.19 13.68 6.60
CA SER A 349 -5.32 14.61 6.64
C SER A 349 -4.95 15.89 5.88
N LEU A 350 -4.89 15.82 4.55
CA LEU A 350 -4.41 16.96 3.75
C LEU A 350 -5.39 18.15 3.73
N ILE A 351 -6.69 17.89 3.95
CA ILE A 351 -7.74 18.89 3.77
C ILE A 351 -8.24 19.46 5.09
N LEU A 352 -8.45 18.65 6.13
CA LEU A 352 -9.12 19.07 7.37
C LEU A 352 -8.38 20.13 8.22
N PRO A 353 -7.03 20.17 8.30
CA PRO A 353 -6.35 21.10 9.20
C PRO A 353 -6.67 22.57 8.92
N LEU A 354 -6.71 22.95 7.64
CA LEU A 354 -6.99 24.32 7.20
C LEU A 354 -8.39 24.82 7.65
N PRO A 355 -9.52 24.22 7.23
CA PRO A 355 -10.83 24.67 7.64
C PRO A 355 -11.03 24.59 9.16
N LEU A 356 -10.41 23.61 9.84
CA LEU A 356 -10.52 23.50 11.30
C LEU A 356 -9.86 24.68 12.02
N ILE A 357 -8.66 25.12 11.63
CA ILE A 357 -8.04 26.29 12.26
C ILE A 357 -8.87 27.55 12.00
N TYR A 358 -9.39 27.74 10.78
CA TYR A 358 -10.24 28.89 10.48
C TYR A 358 -11.55 28.88 11.29
N ILE A 359 -12.18 27.71 11.47
CA ILE A 359 -13.38 27.59 12.30
C ILE A 359 -13.05 27.84 13.77
N SER A 360 -11.93 27.32 14.29
CA SER A 360 -11.46 27.62 15.65
C SER A 360 -11.24 29.12 15.84
N TRP A 361 -10.61 29.78 14.88
CA TRP A 361 -10.42 31.23 14.89
C TRP A 361 -11.75 31.99 14.88
N LEU A 362 -12.72 31.58 14.06
CA LEU A 362 -14.03 32.23 14.02
C LEU A 362 -14.77 32.14 15.35
N ILE A 363 -14.55 31.09 16.13
CA ILE A 363 -15.24 30.86 17.41
C ILE A 363 -14.54 31.57 18.58
N LEU A 364 -13.22 31.72 18.53
CA LEU A 364 -12.40 32.22 19.65
C LEU A 364 -11.80 33.61 19.40
N GLY A 365 -11.67 34.00 18.13
CA GLY A 365 -10.96 35.19 17.68
C GLY A 365 -11.62 36.52 18.03
N ASP A 366 -12.91 36.52 18.39
CA ASP A 366 -13.61 37.72 18.90
C ASP A 366 -12.99 38.29 20.19
N THR A 367 -12.13 37.49 20.86
CA THR A 367 -11.37 37.93 22.04
C THR A 367 -10.08 38.68 21.71
N ALA A 368 -9.63 38.65 20.44
CA ALA A 368 -8.40 39.30 20.00
C ALA A 368 -8.62 40.78 19.65
N PRO A 369 -7.58 41.64 19.74
CA PRO A 369 -7.66 43.03 19.32
C PRO A 369 -8.05 43.17 17.83
N ALA A 370 -8.91 44.16 17.51
CA ALA A 370 -9.39 44.35 16.14
C ALA A 370 -8.27 44.64 15.12
N GLU A 371 -7.19 45.30 15.55
CA GLU A 371 -6.04 45.66 14.69
C GLU A 371 -5.22 44.44 14.25
N THR A 372 -5.11 43.39 15.08
CA THR A 372 -4.35 42.17 14.76
C THR A 372 -5.19 41.09 14.09
N SER A 373 -6.51 41.25 14.06
CA SER A 373 -7.44 40.25 13.52
C SER A 373 -7.26 39.94 12.03
N GLN A 374 -6.91 40.95 11.21
CA GLN A 374 -6.73 40.78 9.77
C GLN A 374 -5.39 40.07 9.45
N ASP A 375 -4.31 40.48 10.11
CA ASP A 375 -2.98 39.89 9.91
C ASP A 375 -2.94 38.41 10.31
N VAL A 376 -3.67 38.05 11.37
CA VAL A 376 -3.81 36.65 11.81
C VAL A 376 -4.55 35.81 10.76
N LEU A 377 -5.68 36.30 10.22
CA LEU A 377 -6.44 35.61 9.18
C LEU A 377 -5.61 35.34 7.92
N GLU A 378 -4.75 36.29 7.54
CA GLU A 378 -3.83 36.18 6.41
C GLU A 378 -2.65 35.24 6.67
N SER A 379 -2.36 34.92 7.93
CA SER A 379 -1.18 34.11 8.32
C SER A 379 -1.52 32.67 8.74
N ILE A 380 -2.75 32.42 9.18
CA ILE A 380 -3.24 31.11 9.66
C ILE A 380 -3.03 29.98 8.63
N TRP A 381 -3.14 30.25 7.33
CA TRP A 381 -2.95 29.22 6.32
C TRP A 381 -1.53 28.64 6.33
N ILE A 382 -0.50 29.42 6.72
CA ILE A 382 0.89 28.94 6.81
C ILE A 382 1.02 27.92 7.95
N ILE A 383 0.37 28.19 9.08
CA ILE A 383 0.26 27.24 10.21
C ILE A 383 -0.48 25.97 9.75
N GLY A 384 -1.58 26.13 9.01
CA GLY A 384 -2.33 25.02 8.45
C GLY A 384 -1.51 24.15 7.49
N LEU A 385 -0.63 24.74 6.67
CA LEU A 385 0.31 23.99 5.84
C LEU A 385 1.31 23.19 6.68
N SER A 386 1.87 23.78 7.74
CA SER A 386 2.75 23.03 8.64
C SER A 386 2.02 21.88 9.35
N LEU A 387 0.73 22.02 9.68
CA LEU A 387 -0.07 20.92 10.23
C LEU A 387 -0.28 19.79 9.21
N ILE A 388 -0.28 20.09 7.90
CA ILE A 388 -0.33 19.06 6.86
C ILE A 388 0.95 18.21 6.91
N ASP A 389 2.12 18.81 7.13
CA ASP A 389 3.38 18.07 7.29
C ASP A 389 3.34 17.17 8.53
N VAL A 390 2.80 17.68 9.64
CA VAL A 390 2.53 16.87 10.85
C VAL A 390 1.61 15.69 10.53
N ALA A 391 0.61 15.88 9.66
CA ALA A 391 -0.32 14.82 9.25
C ALA A 391 0.33 13.73 8.43
N ILE A 392 1.22 14.09 7.52
CA ILE A 392 2.00 13.14 6.72
C ILE A 392 2.93 12.35 7.64
N ALA A 393 3.57 13.01 8.61
CA ALA A 393 4.42 12.36 9.60
C ALA A 393 3.63 11.42 10.52
N ALA A 394 2.50 11.86 11.07
CA ALA A 394 1.63 11.05 11.91
C ALA A 394 1.12 9.80 11.17
N ALA A 395 0.66 9.97 9.92
CA ALA A 395 0.22 8.86 9.08
C ALA A 395 1.34 7.84 8.84
N ALA A 396 2.56 8.30 8.55
CA ALA A 396 3.71 7.41 8.39
C ALA A 396 4.05 6.63 9.66
N VAL A 397 4.02 7.28 10.84
CA VAL A 397 4.26 6.61 12.12
C VAL A 397 3.20 5.55 12.40
N HIS A 398 1.91 5.87 12.20
CA HIS A 398 0.83 4.90 12.38
C HIS A 398 0.95 3.70 11.43
N LEU A 399 1.32 3.93 10.16
CA LEU A 399 1.57 2.86 9.19
C LEU A 399 2.78 2.01 9.57
N LEU A 400 3.86 2.62 10.05
CA LEU A 400 5.03 1.90 10.57
C LEU A 400 4.64 1.01 11.76
N VAL A 401 3.88 1.54 12.71
CA VAL A 401 3.41 0.78 13.89
C VAL A 401 2.53 -0.39 13.45
N ALA A 402 1.70 -0.22 12.43
CA ALA A 402 0.85 -1.28 11.88
C ALA A 402 1.65 -2.39 11.17
N ASP A 403 2.78 -2.03 10.54
CA ASP A 403 3.69 -2.99 9.88
C ASP A 403 4.54 -3.79 10.89
N LEU A 404 4.82 -3.23 12.07
CA LEU A 404 5.70 -3.86 13.07
C LEU A 404 5.05 -5.07 13.76
N HIS A 405 5.85 -6.11 13.99
CA HIS A 405 5.47 -7.23 14.85
C HIS A 405 5.18 -6.74 16.29
N ARG A 406 4.23 -7.39 16.97
CA ARG A 406 3.63 -6.97 18.26
C ARG A 406 4.61 -6.51 19.35
N SER A 407 5.86 -6.99 19.37
CA SER A 407 6.86 -6.62 20.39
C SER A 407 7.45 -5.21 20.22
N ASN A 408 7.50 -4.67 19.00
CA ASN A 408 8.14 -3.38 18.71
C ASN A 408 7.13 -2.24 18.50
N ALA A 409 5.85 -2.58 18.32
CA ALA A 409 4.77 -1.62 18.06
C ALA A 409 4.60 -0.58 19.18
N ALA A 410 4.79 -0.98 20.45
CA ALA A 410 4.64 -0.06 21.59
C ALA A 410 5.71 1.05 21.59
N ALA A 411 6.98 0.71 21.35
CA ALA A 411 8.06 1.69 21.29
C ALA A 411 7.90 2.64 20.09
N ALA A 412 7.48 2.12 18.93
CA ALA A 412 7.23 2.95 17.75
C ALA A 412 6.05 3.91 17.94
N SER A 413 5.04 3.53 18.75
CA SER A 413 3.92 4.43 19.07
C SER A 413 4.33 5.66 19.89
N LEU A 414 5.45 5.59 20.64
CA LEU A 414 6.01 6.74 21.35
C LEU A 414 6.55 7.83 20.40
N LEU A 415 6.85 7.50 19.14
CA LEU A 415 7.23 8.49 18.13
C LEU A 415 6.12 9.51 17.88
N LEU A 416 4.84 9.15 18.11
CA LEU A 416 3.73 10.11 18.03
C LEU A 416 3.83 11.21 19.09
N LEU A 417 4.45 10.95 20.25
CA LEU A 417 4.65 11.97 21.29
C LEU A 417 5.61 13.07 20.80
N ILE A 418 6.56 12.73 19.94
CA ILE A 418 7.51 13.71 19.38
C ILE A 418 6.78 14.74 18.52
N LEU A 419 5.64 14.37 17.92
CA LEU A 419 4.80 15.30 17.14
C LEU A 419 4.12 16.38 17.99
N VAL A 420 4.19 16.29 19.33
CA VAL A 420 3.80 17.40 20.22
C VAL A 420 4.76 18.58 20.08
N TRP A 421 6.02 18.37 19.68
CA TRP A 421 6.97 19.47 19.50
C TRP A 421 6.55 20.46 18.39
N PRO A 422 6.22 20.02 17.15
CA PRO A 422 5.61 20.90 16.15
C PRO A 422 4.39 21.68 16.67
N PHE A 423 3.55 21.09 17.52
CA PHE A 423 2.40 21.80 18.10
C PHE A 423 2.82 22.95 19.02
N ILE A 424 3.85 22.75 19.84
CA ILE A 424 4.38 23.80 20.72
C ILE A 424 4.95 24.95 19.87
N GLU A 425 5.79 24.64 18.88
CA GLU A 425 6.38 25.63 17.97
C GLU A 425 5.33 26.45 17.20
N LEU A 426 4.27 25.79 16.71
CA LEU A 426 3.18 26.47 16.02
C LEU A 426 2.34 27.34 16.97
N THR A 427 2.22 26.93 18.23
CA THR A 427 1.55 27.72 19.27
C THR A 427 2.36 28.97 19.61
N ASP A 428 3.66 28.84 19.78
CA ASP A 428 4.56 29.98 20.03
C ASP A 428 4.56 30.94 18.83
N ALA A 429 4.61 30.42 17.60
CA ALA A 429 4.51 31.23 16.39
C ALA A 429 3.19 32.01 16.34
N LEU A 430 2.04 31.35 16.59
CA LEU A 430 0.74 32.02 16.58
C LEU A 430 0.61 33.04 17.71
N THR A 431 1.25 32.79 18.86
CA THR A 431 1.29 33.73 19.98
C THR A 431 1.97 35.03 19.58
N ILE A 432 3.11 34.94 18.88
CA ILE A 432 3.82 36.11 18.36
C ILE A 432 2.97 36.83 17.32
N ILE A 433 2.33 36.09 16.40
CA ILE A 433 1.45 36.68 15.39
C ILE A 433 0.27 37.43 16.04
N LEU A 434 -0.28 36.91 17.14
CA LEU A 434 -1.37 37.58 17.88
C LEU A 434 -0.92 38.86 18.60
N ASN A 435 0.35 38.93 19.02
CA ASN A 435 0.91 40.09 19.73
C ASN A 435 1.41 41.17 18.76
N ASP A 436 2.22 40.77 17.79
CA ASP A 436 3.08 41.67 17.01
C ASP A 436 2.85 41.57 15.49
N GLY A 437 1.97 40.66 15.05
CA GLY A 437 1.72 40.38 13.63
C GLY A 437 2.76 39.43 13.00
N MET A 438 2.59 39.14 11.72
CA MET A 438 3.45 38.19 11.00
C MET A 438 4.73 38.86 10.48
N THR A 439 5.88 38.30 10.86
CA THR A 439 7.20 38.71 10.37
C THR A 439 7.90 37.57 9.63
N PHE A 440 8.54 37.90 8.51
CA PHE A 440 9.22 36.94 7.62
C PHE A 440 10.74 36.90 7.85
N GLY A 441 11.19 37.27 9.05
CA GLY A 441 12.60 37.18 9.43
C GLY A 441 13.08 35.73 9.58
N LEU A 442 14.40 35.53 9.50
CA LEU A 442 15.06 34.23 9.74
C LEU A 442 15.68 34.13 11.15
N GLY A 443 15.25 34.99 12.08
CA GLY A 443 15.64 34.91 13.48
C GLY A 443 14.98 33.70 14.15
N MET A 444 15.64 33.11 15.16
CA MET A 444 15.13 31.93 15.86
C MET A 444 13.82 32.18 16.61
N GLU A 445 13.56 33.44 17.00
CA GLU A 445 12.35 33.87 17.69
C GLU A 445 11.30 34.46 16.73
N GLU A 446 11.50 34.33 15.42
CA GLU A 446 10.55 34.83 14.42
C GLU A 446 9.48 33.76 14.11
N PRO A 447 8.20 34.14 13.97
CA PRO A 447 7.08 33.23 13.77
C PRO A 447 7.24 32.39 12.49
N PHE A 448 7.74 32.98 11.40
CA PHE A 448 8.00 32.22 10.16
C PHE A 448 9.03 31.11 10.37
N THR A 449 10.09 31.39 11.14
CA THR A 449 11.16 30.42 11.43
C THR A 449 10.65 29.29 12.31
N MET A 450 9.84 29.59 13.33
CA MET A 450 9.19 28.58 14.17
C MET A 450 8.28 27.64 13.35
N ILE A 451 7.47 28.19 12.44
CA ILE A 451 6.63 27.37 11.54
C ILE A 451 7.49 26.48 10.63
N LEU A 452 8.61 27.01 10.11
CA LEU A 452 9.54 26.23 9.30
C LEU A 452 10.22 25.11 10.10
N LEU A 453 10.58 25.37 11.36
CA LEU A 453 11.13 24.35 12.27
C LEU A 453 10.10 23.26 12.59
N ALA A 454 8.83 23.62 12.80
CA ALA A 454 7.73 22.66 12.98
C ALA A 454 7.53 21.75 11.75
N SER A 455 7.59 22.33 10.54
CA SER A 455 7.57 21.56 9.29
C SER A 455 8.79 20.65 9.14
N LEU A 456 10.00 21.18 9.39
CA LEU A 456 11.25 20.43 9.26
C LEU A 456 11.31 19.24 10.24
N THR A 457 10.91 19.44 11.49
CA THR A 457 10.84 18.37 12.49
C THR A 457 9.85 17.28 12.06
N SER A 458 8.70 17.66 11.51
CA SER A 458 7.72 16.72 10.96
C SER A 458 8.28 15.91 9.78
N VAL A 459 8.98 16.56 8.85
CA VAL A 459 9.64 15.90 7.71
C VAL A 459 10.72 14.92 8.18
N LEU A 460 11.51 15.26 9.21
CA LEU A 460 12.51 14.35 9.76
C LEU A 460 11.87 13.10 10.39
N ILE A 461 10.78 13.27 11.14
CA ILE A 461 10.02 12.14 11.72
C ILE A 461 9.45 11.26 10.60
N TRP A 462 8.90 11.88 9.56
CA TRP A 462 8.39 11.18 8.37
C TRP A 462 9.49 10.38 7.67
N LEU A 463 10.66 10.97 7.43
CA LEU A 463 11.82 10.28 6.83
C LEU A 463 12.22 9.05 7.64
N VAL A 464 12.32 9.19 8.97
CA VAL A 464 12.62 8.07 9.85
C VAL A 464 11.55 6.98 9.75
N ALA A 465 10.27 7.35 9.77
CA ALA A 465 9.17 6.38 9.75
C ALA A 465 9.09 5.60 8.43
N VAL A 466 9.34 6.26 7.30
CA VAL A 466 9.22 5.65 5.96
C VAL A 466 10.46 4.84 5.58
N PHE A 467 11.66 5.32 5.92
CA PHE A 467 12.92 4.68 5.55
C PHE A 467 13.48 3.73 6.62
N LEU A 468 12.80 3.59 7.77
CA LEU A 468 13.17 2.55 8.73
C LEU A 468 13.14 1.19 8.02
N PRO A 469 14.23 0.42 8.02
CA PRO A 469 14.23 -0.89 7.38
C PRO A 469 13.18 -1.80 8.02
N ASP A 470 12.56 -2.65 7.19
CA ASP A 470 11.71 -3.74 7.66
C ASP A 470 12.54 -4.59 8.66
N VAL A 471 12.09 -4.64 9.91
CA VAL A 471 12.73 -5.39 11.01
C VAL A 471 12.43 -6.87 10.86
#